data_AF-A0A847FCH7-F1
#
_entry.id   AF-A0A847FCH7-F1
#
_cell.length_a   1.000
_cell.length_b   1.000
_cell.length_c   1.000
_cell.angle_alpha   90.00
_cell.angle_beta   90.00
_cell.angle_gamma   90.00
#
_symmetry.space_group_name_H-M   'P 1'
#
loop_
_entity.id
_entity.type
_entity.pdbx_description
1 polymer ?
#
loop_
_entity_poly.entity_id
_entity_poly.type
_entity_poly.pdbx_seq_one_letter_code
_entity_poly.pdbx_strand_id
1 'polypeptide(L)' 'ITRDGTLTEPNFCAVYELLDSVRTPVIASGGVSQPIHLKVLKQLGVEGVIVGKALYTGDINLRQVLDNIG' A
#
# COMPACT_ATOMS: atom_id res chain seq x y z
N ILE A 1 0.93 18.36 10.29
CA ILE A 1 0.79 16.96 9.84
C ILE A 1 -0.03 16.92 8.58
N THR A 2 0.58 17.27 7.45
CA THR A 2 -0.16 17.46 6.20
C THR A 2 0.42 16.48 5.19
N ARG A 3 -0.15 15.27 5.18
CA ARG A 3 -0.21 14.50 3.95
C ARG A 3 -1.68 14.38 3.65
N ASP A 4 -2.14 15.45 2.99
CA ASP A 4 -3.45 15.52 2.37
C ASP A 4 -3.73 14.20 1.65
N GLY A 5 -4.95 13.72 1.87
CA GLY A 5 -5.50 12.51 1.28
C GLY A 5 -5.67 12.55 -0.24
N THR A 6 -4.79 13.27 -0.96
CA THR A 6 -4.71 13.32 -2.43
C THR A 6 -4.07 12.07 -3.02
N LEU A 7 -3.40 11.24 -2.19
CA LEU A 7 -3.13 9.80 -2.25
C LEU A 7 -3.47 9.06 -3.57
N THR A 8 -2.87 9.48 -4.69
CA THR A 8 -2.92 8.74 -5.95
C THR A 8 -2.09 7.48 -5.88
N GLU A 9 -0.98 7.48 -5.14
CA GLU A 9 -0.12 6.30 -4.96
C GLU A 9 0.64 6.33 -3.62
N PRO A 10 1.08 5.17 -3.09
CA PRO A 10 1.97 5.09 -1.94
C PRO A 10 3.35 5.70 -2.25
N ASN A 11 4.05 6.17 -1.21
CA ASN A 11 5.43 6.62 -1.37
C ASN A 11 6.39 5.44 -1.42
N PHE A 12 6.49 4.79 -2.59
CA PHE A 12 7.30 3.58 -2.77
C PHE A 12 8.78 3.78 -2.43
N CYS A 13 9.37 4.94 -2.78
CA CYS A 13 10.77 5.23 -2.46
C CYS A 13 11.00 5.27 -0.95
N ALA A 14 10.15 5.98 -0.19
CA ALA A 14 10.29 6.03 1.26
C ALA A 14 10.05 4.67 1.92
N VAL A 15 9.14 3.86 1.38
CA VAL A 15 8.92 2.48 1.86
C VAL A 15 10.15 1.61 1.62
N TYR A 16 10.76 1.70 0.44
CA TYR A 16 11.99 0.99 0.10
C TYR A 16 13.16 1.38 1.02
N GLU A 17 13.39 2.68 1.20
CA GLU A 17 14.44 3.19 2.11
C GLU A 17 14.21 2.74 3.56
N LEU A 18 12.95 2.69 4.00
CA LEU A 18 12.62 2.18 5.33
C LEU A 18 12.94 0.68 5.43
N LEU A 19 12.51 -0.13 4.47
CA LEU A 19 12.77 -1.57 4.45
C LEU A 19 14.26 -1.91 4.39
N ASP A 20 15.07 -1.10 3.71
CA ASP A 20 16.53 -1.29 3.66
C ASP A 20 17.21 -0.91 4.98
N SER A 21 16.65 0.06 5.71
CA SER A 21 17.22 0.57 6.96
C SER A 21 16.79 -0.18 8.22
N VAL A 22 15.68 -0.91 8.20
CA VAL A 22 15.16 -1.63 9.38
C VAL A 22 14.99 -3.13 9.15
N ARG A 23 15.16 -3.91 10.22
CA ARG A 23 14.87 -5.35 10.24
C ARG A 23 13.48 -5.69 10.77
N THR A 24 12.73 -4.69 11.21
CA THR A 24 11.39 -4.86 11.77
C THR A 24 10.35 -4.93 10.66
N PRO A 25 9.28 -5.73 10.82
CA PRO A 25 8.18 -5.77 9.87
C PRO A 25 7.60 -4.37 9.62
N VAL A 26 7.49 -3.99 8.34
CA VAL A 26 6.99 -2.68 7.91
C VAL A 26 5.58 -2.84 7.37
N ILE A 27 4.66 -1.98 7.84
CA ILE A 27 3.31 -1.87 7.31
C ILE A 27 3.20 -0.55 6.54
N ALA A 28 2.90 -0.62 5.24
CA ALA A 28 2.64 0.56 4.44
C ALA A 28 1.24 1.12 4.73
N SER A 29 1.12 2.44 4.88
CA SER A 29 -0.17 3.11 5.08
C SER A 29 -0.28 4.39 4.24
N GLY A 30 -1.45 4.60 3.65
CA GLY A 30 -1.74 5.75 2.79
C GLY A 30 -1.30 5.57 1.33
N GLY A 31 -2.01 6.22 0.41
CA GLY A 31 -1.67 6.23 -1.03
C GLY A 31 -2.25 5.07 -1.83
N VAL A 32 -2.83 4.08 -1.16
CA VAL A 32 -3.26 2.84 -1.81
C VAL A 32 -4.63 3.05 -2.46
N SER A 33 -4.63 3.47 -3.72
CA SER A 33 -5.84 3.74 -4.51
C SER A 33 -6.12 2.72 -5.63
N GLN A 34 -5.14 1.89 -5.99
CA GLN A 34 -5.25 0.92 -7.09
C GLN A 34 -4.72 -0.47 -6.68
N PRO A 35 -5.26 -1.56 -7.25
CA PRO A 35 -4.78 -2.93 -7.00
C PRO A 35 -3.29 -3.14 -7.35
N ILE A 36 -2.77 -2.42 -8.35
CA ILE A 36 -1.36 -2.54 -8.74
C ILE A 36 -0.41 -2.10 -7.62
N HIS A 37 -0.79 -1.13 -6.79
CA HIS A 37 0.02 -0.68 -5.67
C HIS A 37 0.26 -1.80 -4.66
N LEU A 38 -0.73 -2.67 -4.43
CA LEU A 38 -0.60 -3.82 -3.55
C LEU A 38 0.42 -4.84 -4.07
N LYS A 39 0.47 -5.05 -5.40
CA LYS A 39 1.48 -5.90 -6.03
C LYS A 39 2.89 -5.34 -5.86
N VAL A 40 3.06 -4.03 -6.09
CA VAL A 40 4.35 -3.35 -5.92
C VAL A 40 4.80 -3.41 -4.45
N LEU A 41 3.91 -3.11 -3.51
CA LEU A 41 4.22 -3.18 -2.07
C LEU A 41 4.60 -4.60 -1.64
N LYS A 42 3.89 -5.63 -2.14
CA LYS A 42 4.25 -7.04 -1.91
C LYS A 42 5.66 -7.36 -2.45
N GLN A 43 6.00 -6.86 -3.64
CA GLN A 43 7.34 -7.04 -4.23
C GLN A 43 8.44 -6.31 -3.45
N LEU A 44 8.14 -5.14 -2.88
CA LEU A 44 9.08 -4.43 -2.02
C LEU A 44 9.36 -5.19 -0.71
N GLY A 45 8.44 -6.05 -0.26
CA GLY A 45 8.61 -6.87 0.93
C GLY A 45 8.00 -6.25 2.19
N VAL A 46 6.97 -5.41 2.05
CA VAL A 46 6.20 -4.97 3.22
C VAL A 46 5.42 -6.14 3.81
N GLU A 47 5.32 -6.17 5.14
CA GLU A 47 4.56 -7.18 5.89
C GLU A 47 3.06 -7.04 5.64
N GLY A 48 2.60 -5.79 5.50
CA GLY A 48 1.18 -5.50 5.35
C GLY A 48 0.93 -4.12 4.78
N VAL A 49 -0.33 -3.90 4.41
CA VAL A 49 -0.80 -2.64 3.82
C VAL A 49 -2.14 -2.26 4.44
N ILE A 50 -2.28 -1.01 4.86
CA ILE A 50 -3.54 -0.44 5.34
C ILE A 50 -4.24 0.29 4.20
N VAL A 51 -5.39 -0.24 3.78
CA VAL A 51 -6.26 0.37 2.76
C VAL A 51 -7.41 1.09 3.45
N GLY A 52 -7.46 2.41 3.29
CA GLY A 52 -8.50 3.26 3.86
C GLY A 52 -9.56 3.63 2.83
N LYS A 53 -9.65 4.93 2.50
CA LYS A 53 -10.68 5.53 1.64
C LYS A 53 -10.98 4.74 0.36
N ALA A 54 -9.95 4.24 -0.34
CA ALA A 54 -10.10 3.48 -1.59
C ALA A 54 -10.96 2.23 -1.48
N LEU A 55 -11.02 1.61 -0.28
CA LEU A 55 -11.91 0.49 -0.01
C LEU A 55 -13.37 0.95 0.11
N TYR A 56 -13.61 2.12 0.70
CA TYR A 56 -14.95 2.68 0.89
C TYR A 56 -15.51 3.32 -0.37
N THR A 57 -14.66 3.91 -1.22
CA THR A 57 -15.05 4.51 -2.51
C THR A 57 -15.19 3.48 -3.62
N GLY A 58 -14.72 2.24 -3.41
CA GLY A 58 -14.78 1.16 -4.39
C GLY A 58 -13.65 1.20 -5.43
N ASP A 59 -12.68 2.11 -5.30
CA ASP A 59 -11.48 2.16 -6.15
C ASP A 59 -10.65 0.87 -6.04
N ILE A 60 -10.70 0.23 -4.86
CA ILE A 60 -10.14 -1.10 -4.63
C ILE A 60 -11.24 -2.06 -4.20
N ASN A 61 -11.45 -3.10 -5.00
CA ASN A 61 -12.27 -4.24 -4.61
C ASN A 61 -11.41 -5.29 -3.88
N LEU A 62 -11.61 -5.41 -2.57
CA LEU A 62 -10.83 -6.35 -1.74
C LEU A 62 -10.98 -7.80 -2.18
N ARG A 63 -12.19 -8.24 -2.59
CA ARG A 63 -12.40 -9.61 -3.04
C ARG A 63 -11.59 -9.89 -4.30
N GLN A 64 -11.68 -9.02 -5.29
CA GLN A 64 -10.92 -9.15 -6.54
C GLN A 64 -9.41 -9.16 -6.26
N VAL A 65 -8.94 -8.31 -5.36
CA VAL A 65 -7.53 -8.27 -4.95
C VAL A 65 -7.10 -9.60 -4.33
N LEU A 66 -7.88 -10.14 -3.40
CA LEU A 66 -7.56 -11.43 -2.75
C LEU A 66 -7.53 -12.58 -3.76
N ASP A 67 -8.48 -12.62 -4.70
CA ASP A 67 -8.54 -13.65 -5.74
C ASP A 67 -7.34 -13.58 -6.71
N ASN A 68 -6.76 -12.40 -6.91
CA ASN A 68 -5.64 -12.17 -7.85
C ASN A 68 -4.24 -12.19 -7.18
N ILE A 69 -4.17 -12.26 -5.86
CA ILE A 69 -2.90 -12.26 -5.09
C ILE A 69 -2.54 -13.67 -4.58
N GLY A 70 -3.44 -14.64 -4.78
CA GLY A 70 -3.23 -16.09 -4.58
C GLY A 70 -2.34 -16.72 -5.64
#